data_AF-A0A959SA74-F1
#
_entry.id   AF-A0A959SA74-F1
#
_cell.length_a   1.000
_cell.length_b   1.000
_cell.length_c   1.000
_cell.angle_alpha   90.00
_cell.angle_beta   90.00
_cell.angle_gamma   90.00
#
_symmetry.space_group_name_H-M   'P 1'
#
loop_
_entity.id
_entity.type
_entity.pdbx_description
1 polymer ?
#
loop_
_entity_poly.entity_id
_entity_poly.type
_entity_poly.pdbx_seq_one_letter_code
_entity_poly.pdbx_strand_id
1 'polypeptide(L)' 'VIQHEHDHLDGILFVDHLNPLRKRLLQGRLRDISKGRTDVKYKMRFPQVK' A
#
# COMPACT_ATOMS: atom_id res chain seq x y z
N VAL A 1 8.38 -15.12 3.38
CA VAL A 1 9.24 -14.15 2.66
C VAL A 1 9.42 -14.57 1.21
N ILE A 2 9.90 -15.79 0.94
CA ILE A 2 10.03 -16.32 -0.45
C ILE A 2 8.71 -16.23 -1.25
N GLN A 3 7.57 -16.61 -0.66
CA GLN A 3 6.26 -16.49 -1.33
C GLN A 3 5.90 -15.03 -1.66
N HIS A 4 6.20 -14.09 -0.76
CA HIS A 4 5.95 -12.67 -1.00
C HIS A 4 6.86 -12.11 -2.11
N GLU A 5 8.11 -12.56 -2.15
CA GLU A 5 9.07 -12.19 -3.20
C GLU A 5 8.64 -12.76 -4.56
N HIS A 6 8.12 -13.99 -4.58
CA HIS A 6 7.57 -14.60 -5.78
C HIS A 6 6.30 -13.86 -6.25
N ASP A 7 5.37 -13.57 -5.34
CA ASP A 7 4.17 -12.79 -5.64
C ASP A 7 4.53 -11.44 -6.29
N HIS A 8 5.60 -10.77 -5.82
CA HIS A 8 6.09 -9.54 -6.45
C HIS A 8 6.62 -9.73 -7.86
N LEU A 9 7.26 -10.86 -8.18
CA LEU A 9 7.71 -11.18 -9.54
C LEU A 9 6.52 -11.35 -10.50
N ASP A 10 5.41 -11.88 -9.98
CA ASP A 10 4.16 -12.07 -10.71
C ASP A 10 3.24 -10.82 -10.66
N GLY A 11 3.67 -9.75 -9.99
CA GLY A 11 2.92 -8.50 -9.85
C GLY A 11 1.72 -8.59 -8.89
N ILE A 12 1.64 -9.67 -8.10
CA ILE A 12 0.62 -9.88 -7.08
C ILE A 12 1.06 -9.20 -5.78
N LEU A 13 0.21 -8.34 -5.24
CA LEU A 13 0.47 -7.70 -3.97
C LEU A 13 -0.32 -8.39 -2.86
N PHE A 14 0.14 -8.25 -1.62
CA PHE A 14 -0.58 -8.80 -0.46
C PHE A 14 -2.03 -8.26 -0.35
N VAL A 15 -2.28 -7.06 -0.88
CA VAL A 15 -3.61 -6.44 -0.89
C VAL A 15 -4.62 -7.19 -1.76
N ASP A 16 -4.14 -7.97 -2.73
CA ASP A 16 -4.98 -8.76 -3.63
C ASP A 16 -5.44 -10.08 -3.00
N HIS A 17 -4.72 -10.53 -1.98
CA HIS A 17 -5.10 -11.68 -1.15
C HIS A 17 -6.13 -11.33 -0.06
N LEU A 18 -6.47 -10.05 0.12
CA LEU A 18 -7.43 -9.61 1.13
C LEU A 18 -8.86 -9.68 0.63
N ASN A 19 -9.78 -10.06 1.52
CA ASN A 19 -11.21 -9.99 1.25
C ASN A 19 -11.63 -8.57 0.79
N PRO A 20 -12.60 -8.46 -0.14
CA PRO A 20 -12.98 -7.17 -0.75
C PRO A 20 -13.32 -6.08 0.26
N LEU A 21 -13.93 -6.44 1.39
CA LEU A 21 -14.25 -5.52 2.47
C LEU A 21 -13.00 -4.91 3.12
N ARG A 22 -12.00 -5.74 3.44
CA ARG A 22 -10.73 -5.28 4.03
C ARG A 22 -9.93 -4.44 3.03
N LYS A 23 -9.93 -4.82 1.75
CA LYS A 23 -9.30 -4.04 0.67
C LYS A 23 -9.88 -2.63 0.59
N ARG A 24 -11.21 -2.50 0.64
CA ARG A 24 -11.90 -1.19 0.65
C ARG A 24 -11.54 -0.33 1.86
N LEU A 25 -11.49 -0.92 3.06
CA LEU A 25 -11.10 -0.19 4.28
C LEU A 25 -9.66 0.33 4.21
N LEU A 26 -8.73 -0.46 3.68
CA LEU A 26 -7.34 -0.05 3.53
C LEU A 26 -7.13 0.98 2.42
N GLN A 27 -7.96 0.96 1.37
CA GLN A 27 -7.84 1.88 0.24
C GLN A 27 -7.92 3.36 0.66
N GLY A 28 -8.76 3.70 1.64
CA GLY A 28 -8.84 5.05 2.19
C GLY A 28 -7.51 5.49 2.82
N ARG A 29 -6.96 4.64 3.69
CA ARG A 29 -5.67 4.88 4.35
C ARG A 29 -4.50 4.96 3.37
N LEU A 30 -4.45 4.06 2.39
CA LEU A 30 -3.43 4.05 1.34
C LEU A 30 -3.47 5.33 0.50
N ARG A 31 -4.67 5.84 0.20
CA ARG A 31 -4.85 7.12 -0.50
C ARG A 31 -4.35 8.30 0.32
N ASP A 32 -4.58 8.31 1.63
CA ASP A 32 -4.11 9.39 2.50
C ASP A 32 -2.60 9.37 2.65
N ILE A 33 -1.99 8.18 2.77
CA ILE A 33 -0.54 7.99 2.72
C ILE A 33 0.01 8.50 1.38
N SER A 34 -0.57 8.12 0.24
CA SER A 34 -0.12 8.57 -1.08
C SER A 34 -0.17 10.10 -1.26
N LYS A 35 -1.09 10.78 -0.54
CA LYS A 35 -1.26 12.24 -0.54
C LYS A 35 -0.40 12.96 0.49
N GLY A 36 0.39 12.23 1.28
CA GLY A 36 1.18 12.80 2.37
C GLY A 36 0.38 13.17 3.63
N ARG A 37 -0.89 12.79 3.70
CA ARG A 37 -1.77 13.04 4.85
C ARG A 37 -1.62 11.92 5.88
N THR A 38 -0.42 11.79 6.42
CA THR A 38 -0.08 10.73 7.37
C THR A 38 0.93 11.25 8.38
N ASP A 39 0.61 11.09 9.65
CA ASP A 39 1.48 11.47 10.76
C ASP A 39 2.44 10.32 11.07
N VAL A 40 3.65 10.41 10.53
CA VAL A 40 4.72 9.46 10.83
C VAL A 40 5.99 10.22 11.22
N LYS A 41 6.75 9.64 12.15
CA LYS A 41 7.99 10.23 12.67
C LYS A 41 9.17 10.15 11.70
N TYR A 42 9.05 9.37 10.62
CA TYR A 42 10.13 9.11 9.66
C TYR A 42 9.86 9.83 8.34
N LYS A 43 10.96 10.18 7.63
CA LYS A 43 10.87 10.83 6.33
C LYS A 43 10.25 9.88 5.31
N MET A 44 9.17 10.30 4.67
CA MET A 44 8.55 9.57 3.56
C MET A 44 8.69 10.33 2.25
N ARG A 45 8.70 9.59 1.14
CA ARG A 45 8.65 10.15 -0.22
C ARG A 45 7.29 9.86 -0.78
N PHE A 46 6.54 10.91 -1.11
CA PHE A 46 5.20 10.79 -1.68
C PHE A 46 5.28 10.93 -3.20
N PRO A 47 4.53 10.10 -3.97
CA PRO A 47 4.56 10.14 -5.43
C PRO A 47 3.89 11.40 -6.01
N GLN A 48 3.03 12.08 -5.24
CA GLN A 48 2.44 13.35 -5.65
C GLN A 48 3.38 14.51 -5.32
N VAL A 49 4.43 14.65 -6.13
CA VAL A 49 5.18 15.90 -6.30
C VAL A 49 5.01 16.32 -7.76
N LYS A 50 3.93 17.05 -8.03
CA LYS A 50 3.84 18.02 -9.12
C LYS A 50 3.31 19.31 -8.54
#